data_AF-A0A6J3CD62-F1
#
_entry.id   AF-A0A6J3CD62-F1
#
_cell.length_a   1.000
_cell.length_b   1.000
_cell.length_c   1.000
_cell.angle_alpha   90.00
_cell.angle_beta   90.00
_cell.angle_gamma   90.00
#
_symmetry.space_group_name_H-M   'P 1'
#
loop_
_entity.id
_entity.type
_entity.pdbx_description
1 polymer ?
#
loop_
_entity_poly.entity_id
_entity_poly.type
_entity_poly.pdbx_seq_one_letter_code
_entity_poly.pdbx_strand_id
1 'polypeptide(L)'
;MVMVHGLFYCPRFSCSFLLLLPRAILSDPVGSDYEHYIHDAHRHYQLWLDITSTFNWPTDQNYVDNTASSTHSYDSRPEADIHLDEAFQSEKSDKHNTSIEKIGNYCAEDKCHFSQKLVLRSRDLNSVPEEEFDEGPFLKMLFTLLSTMPTQPYQVNLHLTSIISKLALMPHPNLHEYLLNPMLPTGKKTQTLFKTLQDLARRLTMEIPRIRNYKKVIENTRLQLMSEDPSYDESCDHNQLVESLIVLEEFCKELAAIAFVKYQHSMHMHR
;
A
#
# COMPACT_ATOMS: atom_id res chain seq x y z
N MET A 1 11.38 -0.76 33.40
CA MET A 1 12.77 -0.61 32.91
C MET A 1 13.09 -1.65 31.83
N VAL A 2 12.16 -1.89 30.88
CA VAL A 2 12.30 -2.89 29.80
C VAL A 2 12.08 -2.25 28.41
N MET A 3 11.24 -1.20 28.32
CA MET A 3 11.01 -0.42 27.09
C MET A 3 12.24 0.30 26.51
N VAL A 4 13.25 0.59 27.35
CA VAL A 4 14.48 1.24 26.85
C VAL A 4 15.36 0.22 26.11
N HIS A 5 15.23 -1.08 26.37
CA HIS A 5 16.04 -2.07 25.66
C HIS A 5 15.43 -2.47 24.31
N GLY A 6 14.11 -2.51 24.15
CA GLY A 6 13.46 -2.86 22.87
C GLY A 6 13.68 -1.83 21.75
N LEU A 7 13.68 -0.53 22.09
CA LEU A 7 13.91 0.56 21.12
C LEU A 7 15.37 0.71 20.69
N PHE A 8 16.32 0.20 21.48
CA PHE A 8 17.76 0.35 21.21
C PHE A 8 18.34 -0.73 20.27
N TYR A 9 17.65 -1.86 20.09
CA TYR A 9 18.07 -2.94 19.17
C TYR A 9 17.35 -2.93 17.83
N CYS A 10 16.35 -2.06 17.67
CA CYS A 10 15.63 -1.93 16.42
C CYS A 10 16.50 -1.11 15.43
N PRO A 11 16.95 -1.69 14.31
CA PRO A 11 17.75 -0.95 13.32
C PRO A 11 16.97 0.29 12.90
N ARG A 12 17.68 1.41 12.66
CA ARG A 12 17.10 2.74 12.38
C ARG A 12 15.95 2.75 11.36
N PHE A 13 15.88 1.75 10.47
CA PHE A 13 14.83 1.54 9.48
C PHE A 13 13.49 1.10 10.07
N SER A 14 13.46 0.14 11.00
CA SER A 14 12.20 -0.38 11.58
C SER A 14 11.58 0.60 12.59
N CYS A 15 12.41 1.35 13.34
CA CYS A 15 11.92 2.44 14.21
C CYS A 15 11.26 3.59 13.43
N SER A 16 11.57 3.78 12.15
CA SER A 16 11.12 4.96 11.41
C SER A 16 9.60 5.06 11.30
N PHE A 17 8.91 3.92 11.07
CA PHE A 17 7.46 3.85 10.98
C PHE A 17 6.79 4.12 12.33
N LEU A 18 7.35 3.58 13.43
CA LEU A 18 6.86 3.82 14.79
C LEU A 18 7.01 5.28 15.25
N LEU A 19 7.86 6.06 14.57
CA LEU A 19 8.12 7.47 14.89
C LEU A 19 7.31 8.45 14.04
N LEU A 20 6.42 7.98 13.15
CA LEU A 20 5.63 8.85 12.28
C LEU A 20 4.57 9.65 13.06
N LEU A 21 3.98 9.08 14.11
CA LEU A 21 2.93 9.71 14.90
C LEU A 21 3.47 10.20 16.25
N PRO A 22 3.15 11.43 16.70
CA PRO A 22 3.56 11.92 18.01
C PRO A 22 2.96 11.08 19.15
N ARG A 23 3.74 10.82 20.19
CA ARG A 23 3.28 10.07 21.38
C ARG A 23 2.05 10.66 22.07
N ALA A 24 1.77 11.95 21.88
CA ALA A 24 0.63 12.63 22.50
C ALA A 24 -0.74 12.19 21.95
N ILE A 25 -0.77 11.55 20.77
CA ILE A 25 -2.00 11.04 20.13
C ILE A 25 -2.08 9.51 20.13
N LEU A 26 -1.02 8.83 20.62
CA LEU A 26 -0.99 7.38 20.83
C LEU A 26 -1.59 7.04 22.19
N SER A 27 -2.26 5.90 22.30
CA SER A 27 -3.00 5.51 23.52
C SER A 27 -2.16 4.85 24.58
N ASP A 28 -1.04 4.24 24.21
CA ASP A 28 -0.18 3.54 25.13
C ASP A 28 1.29 3.66 24.70
N PRO A 29 2.24 3.49 25.63
CA PRO A 29 3.63 3.41 25.27
C PRO A 29 3.85 2.20 24.34
N VAL A 30 4.23 2.49 23.10
CA VAL A 30 4.69 1.53 22.08
C VAL A 30 5.46 0.38 22.76
N GLY A 31 4.89 -0.83 22.76
CA GLY A 31 5.60 -2.03 23.24
C GLY A 31 4.91 -2.93 24.26
N SER A 32 3.66 -2.70 24.70
CA SER A 32 2.95 -3.68 25.55
C SER A 32 2.56 -4.96 24.79
N ASP A 33 2.44 -4.89 23.47
CA ASP A 33 2.00 -5.98 22.60
C ASP A 33 2.87 -6.18 21.34
N TYR A 34 3.90 -5.35 21.13
CA TYR A 34 4.70 -5.34 19.89
C TYR A 34 5.39 -6.68 19.58
N GLU A 35 5.63 -7.50 20.59
CA GLU A 35 6.12 -8.88 20.42
C GLU A 35 5.16 -9.76 19.60
N HIS A 36 3.84 -9.56 19.74
CA HIS A 36 2.85 -10.26 18.93
C HIS A 36 2.98 -9.89 17.44
N TYR A 37 3.17 -8.61 17.14
CA TYR A 37 3.41 -8.14 15.77
C TYR A 37 4.66 -8.78 15.15
N ILE A 38 5.75 -8.91 15.92
CA ILE A 38 6.98 -9.58 15.45
C ILE A 38 6.72 -11.07 15.18
N HIS A 39 6.03 -11.77 16.09
CA HIS A 39 5.73 -13.19 15.92
C HIS A 39 4.83 -13.46 14.70
N ASP A 40 3.80 -12.66 14.51
CA ASP A 40 2.91 -12.81 13.36
C ASP A 40 3.60 -12.42 12.05
N ALA A 41 4.39 -11.34 12.04
CA ALA A 41 5.23 -11.00 10.89
C ALA A 41 6.22 -12.13 10.55
N HIS A 42 6.82 -12.77 11.55
CA HIS A 42 7.70 -13.92 11.35
C HIS A 42 6.96 -15.09 10.72
N ARG A 43 5.81 -15.47 11.27
CA ARG A 43 4.98 -16.57 10.76
C ARG A 43 4.56 -16.31 9.30
N HIS A 44 4.06 -15.12 9.02
CA HIS A 44 3.65 -14.75 7.66
C HIS A 44 4.83 -14.70 6.69
N TYR A 45 5.98 -14.19 7.13
CA TYR A 45 7.15 -14.13 6.27
C TYR A 45 7.68 -15.53 5.92
N GLN A 46 7.71 -16.46 6.89
CA GLN A 46 8.05 -17.86 6.61
C GLN A 46 7.09 -18.49 5.59
N LEU A 47 5.78 -18.28 5.76
CA LEU A 47 4.80 -18.76 4.79
C LEU A 47 5.05 -18.20 3.38
N TRP A 48 5.37 -16.91 3.27
CA TRP A 48 5.71 -16.29 1.98
C TRP A 48 6.99 -16.85 1.37
N LEU A 49 8.01 -17.14 2.17
CA LEU A 49 9.23 -17.82 1.70
C LEU A 49 8.91 -19.19 1.14
N ASP A 50 8.06 -19.97 1.82
CA ASP A 50 7.64 -21.30 1.37
C ASP A 50 6.84 -21.23 0.06
N ILE A 51 5.82 -20.36 -0.01
CA ILE A 51 4.98 -20.18 -1.19
C ILE A 51 5.80 -19.72 -2.41
N THR A 52 6.78 -18.84 -2.19
CA THR A 52 7.58 -18.25 -3.27
C THR A 52 8.94 -18.92 -3.45
N SER A 53 9.17 -20.07 -2.81
CA SER A 53 10.45 -20.80 -2.84
C SER A 53 10.90 -21.19 -4.25
N THR A 54 9.96 -21.40 -5.16
CA THR A 54 10.22 -21.73 -6.57
C THR A 54 10.34 -20.50 -7.47
N PHE A 55 10.03 -19.31 -6.97
CA PHE A 55 10.03 -18.09 -7.76
C PHE A 55 11.44 -17.52 -7.88
N ASN A 56 11.90 -17.32 -9.10
CA ASN A 56 13.21 -16.74 -9.38
C ASN A 56 13.10 -15.22 -9.50
N TRP A 57 13.12 -14.52 -8.35
CA TRP A 57 12.98 -13.07 -8.32
C TRP A 57 14.15 -12.41 -9.09
N PRO A 58 13.85 -11.48 -10.02
CA PRO A 58 14.90 -10.81 -10.78
C PRO A 58 15.79 -9.98 -9.85
N THR A 59 17.08 -10.28 -9.86
CA THR A 59 18.11 -9.60 -9.07
C THR A 59 18.87 -8.54 -9.87
N ASP A 60 18.85 -8.60 -11.20
CA ASP A 60 19.57 -7.67 -12.08
C ASP A 60 18.65 -6.63 -12.74
N GLN A 61 19.11 -5.38 -12.80
CA GLN A 61 18.43 -4.24 -13.46
C GLN A 61 18.45 -4.32 -15.00
N ASN A 62 19.05 -5.37 -15.58
CA ASN A 62 19.20 -5.51 -17.02
C ASN A 62 18.06 -6.35 -17.61
N TYR A 63 16.88 -5.74 -17.76
CA TYR A 63 15.92 -6.24 -18.73
C TYR A 63 16.32 -5.71 -20.11
N VAL A 64 16.89 -6.58 -20.95
CA VAL A 64 16.77 -6.38 -22.40
C VAL A 64 15.33 -6.74 -22.73
N ASP A 65 14.57 -5.79 -23.27
CA ASP A 65 13.21 -6.00 -23.76
C ASP A 65 13.17 -7.18 -24.74
N ASN A 66 12.83 -8.37 -24.25
CA ASN A 66 12.55 -9.56 -25.04
C ASN A 66 11.04 -9.75 -25.25
N THR A 67 10.31 -8.64 -25.37
CA THR A 67 8.94 -8.55 -25.90
C THR A 67 8.78 -9.05 -27.34
N ALA A 68 9.83 -9.63 -27.94
CA ALA A 68 9.76 -10.30 -29.24
C ALA A 68 9.34 -11.79 -29.19
N SER A 69 9.10 -12.39 -28.01
CA SER A 69 8.71 -13.82 -27.96
C SER A 69 7.56 -14.12 -26.99
N SER A 70 6.42 -13.45 -27.15
CA SER A 70 5.16 -13.85 -26.52
C SER A 70 3.98 -13.68 -27.47
N THR A 71 4.08 -14.27 -28.65
CA THR A 71 2.94 -14.55 -29.53
C THR A 71 2.37 -15.94 -29.22
N HIS A 72 1.87 -16.20 -28.00
CA HIS A 72 0.86 -17.22 -27.74
C HIS A 72 0.41 -17.21 -26.27
N SER A 73 -0.66 -16.47 -25.98
CA SER A 73 -1.63 -16.80 -24.93
C SER A 73 -2.89 -15.93 -25.12
N TYR A 74 -3.53 -16.06 -26.29
CA TYR A 74 -4.93 -15.67 -26.48
C TYR A 74 -5.72 -16.98 -26.62
N ASP A 75 -6.29 -17.45 -25.52
CA ASP A 75 -7.47 -18.33 -25.58
C ASP A 75 -8.30 -18.15 -24.31
N SER A 76 -8.90 -16.96 -24.15
CA SER A 76 -10.07 -16.81 -23.31
C SER A 76 -11.27 -17.18 -24.16
N ARG A 77 -11.69 -18.45 -24.11
CA ARG A 77 -12.97 -18.90 -24.67
C ARG A 77 -14.14 -18.17 -24.00
N PRO A 78 -15.09 -17.62 -24.77
CA PRO A 78 -16.37 -17.19 -24.23
C PRO A 78 -17.37 -18.35 -24.33
N GLU A 79 -17.40 -19.23 -23.34
CA GLU A 79 -18.48 -20.21 -23.19
C GLU A 79 -19.33 -19.84 -21.95
N ALA A 80 -20.16 -18.81 -22.13
CA ALA A 80 -21.32 -18.54 -21.30
C ALA A 80 -22.37 -17.80 -22.14
N ASP A 81 -22.86 -18.48 -23.19
CA ASP A 81 -24.19 -18.19 -23.74
C ASP A 81 -25.22 -18.55 -22.66
N ILE A 82 -25.59 -17.58 -21.84
CA ILE A 82 -26.86 -17.61 -21.11
C ILE A 82 -27.84 -16.83 -21.96
N HIS A 83 -28.53 -17.54 -22.84
CA HIS A 83 -29.71 -17.06 -23.55
C HIS A 83 -30.70 -16.51 -22.52
N LEU A 84 -30.83 -15.19 -22.44
CA LEU A 84 -31.81 -14.50 -21.59
C LEU A 84 -32.74 -13.61 -22.43
N ASP A 85 -33.04 -14.07 -23.64
CA ASP A 85 -34.11 -13.54 -24.49
C ASP A 85 -35.29 -14.54 -24.52
N GLU A 86 -35.94 -14.72 -23.37
CA GLU A 86 -37.30 -15.30 -23.33
C GLU A 86 -38.04 -14.95 -22.02
N ALA A 87 -37.99 -13.69 -21.61
CA ALA A 87 -38.97 -13.16 -20.68
C ALA A 87 -39.12 -11.65 -20.90
N PHE A 88 -40.34 -11.23 -21.25
CA PHE A 88 -40.82 -9.85 -21.41
C PHE A 88 -40.64 -9.20 -22.80
N GLN A 89 -41.41 -9.68 -23.78
CA GLN A 89 -41.99 -8.80 -24.79
C GLN A 89 -43.33 -8.23 -24.29
N SER A 90 -43.42 -6.90 -24.21
CA SER A 90 -44.61 -6.01 -24.34
C SER A 90 -44.18 -4.65 -23.74
N GLU A 91 -44.26 -3.46 -24.33
CA GLU A 91 -44.91 -2.94 -25.54
C GLU A 91 -44.34 -1.52 -25.85
N LYS A 92 -44.17 -1.21 -27.15
CA LYS A 92 -44.42 0.06 -27.89
C LYS A 92 -43.71 1.42 -27.62
N SER A 93 -43.23 1.98 -28.76
CA SER A 93 -43.14 3.41 -29.22
C SER A 93 -42.21 4.38 -28.44
N ASP A 94 -41.36 5.23 -29.02
CA ASP A 94 -41.43 6.04 -30.25
C ASP A 94 -40.04 6.55 -30.73
N LYS A 95 -39.89 6.61 -32.06
CA LYS A 95 -39.25 7.59 -32.97
C LYS A 95 -38.00 8.44 -32.58
N HIS A 96 -37.05 8.37 -33.51
CA HIS A 96 -36.40 9.44 -34.30
C HIS A 96 -34.89 9.76 -34.10
N ASN A 97 -34.15 9.46 -35.17
CA ASN A 97 -33.24 10.34 -35.93
C ASN A 97 -31.71 10.39 -35.69
N THR A 98 -31.00 9.94 -36.75
CA THR A 98 -29.86 10.56 -37.45
C THR A 98 -28.62 11.01 -36.66
N SER A 99 -27.49 10.36 -36.91
CA SER A 99 -26.36 10.88 -37.74
C SER A 99 -25.07 10.16 -37.33
N ILE A 100 -24.58 9.25 -38.18
CA ILE A 100 -23.24 8.69 -38.05
C ILE A 100 -22.28 9.69 -38.69
N GLU A 101 -21.66 10.53 -37.87
CA GLU A 101 -20.49 11.29 -38.26
C GLU A 101 -19.22 10.68 -37.66
N LYS A 102 -18.25 10.48 -38.55
CA LYS A 102 -16.90 9.98 -38.30
C LYS A 102 -16.15 10.90 -37.35
N ILE A 103 -15.66 10.34 -36.25
CA ILE A 103 -14.47 10.80 -35.53
C ILE A 103 -13.75 9.50 -35.16
N GLY A 104 -12.68 9.09 -35.85
CA GLY A 104 -11.45 9.85 -36.02
C GLY A 104 -10.44 9.31 -35.02
N ASN A 105 -9.73 8.25 -35.42
CA ASN A 105 -8.62 7.60 -34.72
C ASN A 105 -7.73 8.60 -33.96
N TYR A 106 -7.66 8.44 -32.64
CA TYR A 106 -6.48 8.75 -31.83
C TYR A 106 -6.35 7.71 -30.71
N CYS A 107 -6.06 6.46 -31.08
CA CYS A 107 -5.33 5.57 -30.18
C CYS A 107 -3.85 5.86 -30.41
N ALA A 108 -3.32 6.86 -29.72
CA ALA A 108 -1.88 6.95 -29.54
C ALA A 108 -1.50 5.79 -28.61
N GLU A 109 -0.68 4.87 -29.14
CA GLU A 109 0.05 3.88 -28.37
C GLU A 109 0.98 4.60 -27.37
N ASP A 110 0.44 5.04 -26.24
CA ASP A 110 1.27 5.38 -25.09
C ASP A 110 1.82 4.06 -24.55
N LYS A 111 2.97 3.66 -25.08
CA LYS A 111 3.86 2.70 -24.44
C LYS A 111 4.21 3.29 -23.08
N CYS A 112 3.53 2.85 -22.02
CA CYS A 112 3.94 3.14 -20.65
C CYS A 112 5.35 2.57 -20.45
N HIS A 113 6.36 3.43 -20.56
CA HIS A 113 7.75 3.06 -20.37
C HIS A 113 8.01 2.93 -18.87
N PHE A 114 7.95 1.70 -18.35
CA PHE A 114 8.22 1.42 -16.95
C PHE A 114 9.71 1.63 -16.66
N SER A 115 10.07 2.74 -16.01
CA SER A 115 11.44 3.01 -15.56
C SER A 115 11.69 2.42 -14.18
N GLN A 116 12.57 1.43 -14.10
CA GLN A 116 12.98 0.78 -12.84
C GLN A 116 14.07 1.54 -12.07
N LYS A 117 14.52 2.70 -12.57
CA LYS A 117 15.66 3.42 -11.99
C LYS A 117 15.25 4.23 -10.75
N LEU A 118 15.19 3.55 -9.61
CA LEU A 118 14.84 4.12 -8.31
C LEU A 118 15.88 5.13 -7.75
N VAL A 119 17.16 4.97 -8.11
CA VAL A 119 18.28 5.71 -7.50
C VAL A 119 18.94 6.65 -8.50
N LEU A 120 18.91 7.95 -8.20
CA LEU A 120 19.73 8.96 -8.88
C LEU A 120 21.20 8.80 -8.45
N ARG A 121 22.05 8.25 -9.31
CA ARG A 121 23.51 8.31 -9.12
C ARG A 121 24.02 9.64 -9.66
N SER A 122 24.74 10.37 -8.81
CA SER A 122 25.27 11.73 -9.04
C SER A 122 26.27 11.90 -10.21
N ARG A 123 26.42 10.93 -11.13
CA ARG A 123 27.52 10.92 -12.12
C ARG A 123 27.12 11.17 -13.58
N ASP A 124 25.84 11.27 -13.91
CA ASP A 124 25.40 11.40 -15.31
C ASP A 124 24.86 12.81 -15.60
N LEU A 125 25.76 13.80 -15.67
CA LEU A 125 25.45 15.19 -16.04
C LEU A 125 25.41 15.44 -17.56
N ASN A 126 25.18 14.41 -18.38
CA ASN A 126 25.13 14.54 -19.85
C ASN A 126 23.82 13.98 -20.44
N SER A 127 22.84 14.88 -20.58
CA SER A 127 21.81 14.95 -21.65
C SER A 127 21.14 13.65 -22.14
N VAL A 128 20.37 12.98 -21.27
CA VAL A 128 19.20 12.17 -21.66
C VAL A 128 18.03 12.72 -20.83
N PRO A 129 16.79 12.86 -21.36
CA PRO A 129 15.67 13.17 -20.48
C PRO A 129 15.68 12.14 -19.36
N GLU A 130 15.89 12.60 -18.12
CA GLU A 130 15.89 11.73 -16.95
C GLU A 130 14.58 10.95 -16.98
N GLU A 131 14.64 9.65 -17.29
CA GLU A 131 13.49 8.78 -17.14
C GLU A 131 13.13 8.79 -15.66
N GLU A 132 12.13 9.60 -15.34
CA GLU A 132 11.57 9.72 -14.01
C GLU A 132 11.07 8.34 -13.59
N PHE A 133 11.47 7.90 -12.38
CA PHE A 133 11.04 6.61 -11.87
C PHE A 133 9.51 6.54 -11.86
N ASP A 134 8.97 5.45 -12.41
CA ASP A 134 7.54 5.18 -12.41
C ASP A 134 7.28 3.92 -11.57
N GLU A 135 6.60 4.09 -10.45
CA GLU A 135 6.15 2.97 -9.60
C GLU A 135 5.12 2.07 -10.27
N GLY A 136 4.54 2.52 -11.39
CA GLY A 136 3.48 1.85 -12.11
C GLY A 136 2.09 2.09 -11.51
N PRO A 137 1.03 1.76 -12.25
CA PRO A 137 -0.35 2.14 -11.93
C PRO A 137 -0.84 1.53 -10.61
N PHE A 138 -0.39 0.32 -10.27
CA PHE A 138 -0.83 -0.37 -9.06
C PHE A 138 -0.28 0.28 -7.78
N LEU A 139 1.03 0.51 -7.69
CA LEU A 139 1.62 1.16 -6.51
C LEU A 139 1.15 2.61 -6.39
N LYS A 140 1.04 3.32 -7.52
CA LYS A 140 0.47 4.67 -7.56
C LYS A 140 -0.95 4.73 -7.03
N MET A 141 -1.80 3.76 -7.41
CA MET A 141 -3.15 3.61 -6.87
C MET A 141 -3.10 3.40 -5.34
N LEU A 142 -2.28 2.46 -4.84
CA LEU A 142 -2.19 2.19 -3.40
C LEU A 142 -1.75 3.43 -2.60
N PHE A 143 -0.76 4.18 -3.08
CA PHE A 143 -0.29 5.40 -2.41
C PHE A 143 -1.29 6.56 -2.49
N THR A 144 -2.04 6.63 -3.58
CA THR A 144 -3.15 7.58 -3.71
C THR A 144 -4.22 7.27 -2.68
N LEU A 145 -4.63 6.00 -2.58
CA LEU A 145 -5.64 5.56 -1.60
C LEU A 145 -5.16 5.86 -0.16
N LEU A 146 -3.90 5.53 0.17
CA LEU A 146 -3.30 5.84 1.47
C LEU A 146 -3.34 7.35 1.78
N SER A 147 -2.99 8.20 0.80
CA SER A 147 -3.00 9.66 0.98
C SER A 147 -4.42 10.19 1.25
N THR A 148 -5.44 9.49 0.75
CA THR A 148 -6.86 9.83 0.92
C THR A 148 -7.56 9.02 2.01
N MET A 149 -6.84 8.24 2.81
CA MET A 149 -7.36 7.39 3.90
C MET A 149 -8.44 8.08 4.77
N PRO A 150 -8.30 9.37 5.18
CA PRO A 150 -9.31 10.07 5.99
C PRO A 150 -10.67 10.30 5.35
N THR A 151 -10.79 10.06 4.04
CA THR A 151 -12.02 10.23 3.26
C THR A 151 -12.60 8.89 2.80
N GLN A 152 -11.97 7.79 3.19
CA GLN A 152 -12.33 6.43 2.78
C GLN A 152 -13.04 5.71 3.92
N PRO A 153 -13.95 4.76 3.61
CA PRO A 153 -14.54 3.90 4.64
C PRO A 153 -13.47 3.11 5.38
N TYR A 154 -13.66 2.92 6.68
CA TYR A 154 -12.75 2.15 7.54
C TYR A 154 -12.39 0.78 6.95
N GLN A 155 -13.39 0.04 6.45
CA GLN A 155 -13.18 -1.27 5.84
C GLN A 155 -12.26 -1.21 4.61
N VAL A 156 -12.37 -0.16 3.77
CA VAL A 156 -11.48 0.03 2.61
C VAL A 156 -10.05 0.25 3.08
N ASN A 157 -9.87 1.05 4.14
CA ASN A 157 -8.57 1.32 4.73
C ASN A 157 -7.91 0.05 5.30
N LEU A 158 -8.69 -0.84 5.94
CA LEU A 158 -8.19 -2.14 6.42
C LEU A 158 -7.71 -3.06 5.28
N HIS A 159 -8.49 -3.14 4.19
CA HIS A 159 -8.08 -3.93 3.03
C HIS A 159 -6.84 -3.35 2.37
N LEU A 160 -6.77 -2.03 2.25
CA LEU A 160 -5.62 -1.32 1.69
C LEU A 160 -4.33 -1.62 2.47
N THR A 161 -4.34 -1.48 3.80
CA THR A 161 -3.17 -1.76 4.63
C THR A 161 -2.80 -3.25 4.56
N SER A 162 -3.77 -4.16 4.56
CA SER A 162 -3.53 -5.61 4.38
C SER A 162 -2.83 -5.94 3.06
N ILE A 163 -3.25 -5.32 1.95
CA ILE A 163 -2.60 -5.51 0.64
C ILE A 163 -1.14 -5.05 0.70
N ILE A 164 -0.88 -3.87 1.27
CA ILE A 164 0.48 -3.33 1.34
C ILE A 164 1.37 -4.17 2.28
N SER A 165 0.84 -4.65 3.42
CA SER A 165 1.54 -5.56 4.32
C SER A 165 1.94 -6.85 3.61
N LYS A 166 1.04 -7.44 2.79
CA LYS A 166 1.35 -8.62 1.98
C LYS A 166 2.44 -8.35 0.92
N LEU A 167 2.39 -7.19 0.25
CA LEU A 167 3.45 -6.77 -0.67
C LEU A 167 4.80 -6.62 0.04
N ALA A 168 4.80 -6.02 1.24
CA ALA A 168 6.00 -5.83 2.06
C ALA A 168 6.61 -7.16 2.54
N LEU A 169 5.77 -8.18 2.75
CA LEU A 169 6.19 -9.53 3.12
C LEU A 169 6.83 -10.31 1.97
N MET A 170 6.54 -9.99 0.70
CA MET A 170 7.14 -10.72 -0.43
C MET A 170 8.68 -10.67 -0.39
N PRO A 171 9.40 -11.79 -0.61
CA PRO A 171 10.86 -11.84 -0.57
C PRO A 171 11.49 -11.30 -1.87
N HIS A 172 11.01 -10.16 -2.35
CA HIS A 172 11.54 -9.47 -3.53
C HIS A 172 12.54 -8.38 -3.09
N PRO A 173 13.77 -8.35 -3.63
CA PRO A 173 14.82 -7.40 -3.21
C PRO A 173 14.43 -5.93 -3.45
N ASN A 174 14.03 -5.58 -4.69
CA ASN A 174 13.68 -4.19 -5.03
C ASN A 174 12.41 -3.70 -4.33
N LEU A 175 11.39 -4.55 -4.19
CA LEU A 175 10.14 -4.16 -3.52
C LEU A 175 10.33 -3.93 -2.02
N HIS A 176 11.17 -4.73 -1.37
CA HIS A 176 11.55 -4.51 0.02
C HIS A 176 12.18 -3.12 0.20
N GLU A 177 13.14 -2.77 -0.65
CA GLU A 177 13.80 -1.47 -0.58
C GLU A 177 12.80 -0.33 -0.84
N TYR A 178 11.94 -0.45 -1.84
CA TYR A 178 10.98 0.60 -2.19
C TYR A 178 9.91 0.86 -1.10
N LEU A 179 9.41 -0.20 -0.45
CA LEU A 179 8.35 -0.08 0.55
C LEU A 179 8.89 0.17 1.97
N LEU A 180 10.00 -0.46 2.35
CA LEU A 180 10.44 -0.51 3.75
C LEU A 180 11.70 0.32 4.06
N ASN A 181 12.38 0.89 3.06
CA ASN A 181 13.55 1.75 3.29
C ASN A 181 13.14 3.24 3.40
N PRO A 182 12.98 3.81 4.62
CA PRO A 182 12.71 5.25 4.81
C PRO A 182 13.80 6.17 4.27
N MET A 183 15.02 5.68 4.05
CA MET A 183 16.17 6.47 3.61
C MET A 183 16.50 6.27 2.14
N LEU A 184 15.59 5.66 1.36
CA LEU A 184 15.79 5.44 -0.06
C LEU A 184 16.03 6.77 -0.79
N PRO A 185 17.23 7.00 -1.36
CA PRO A 185 17.50 8.20 -2.14
C PRO A 185 16.67 8.16 -3.41
N THR A 186 15.68 9.05 -3.50
CA THR A 186 14.72 9.11 -4.61
C THR A 186 14.67 10.51 -5.21
N GLY A 187 14.20 10.61 -6.46
CA GLY A 187 13.90 11.89 -7.08
C GLY A 187 12.90 12.70 -6.26
N LYS A 188 12.90 14.04 -6.43
CA LYS A 188 12.03 14.95 -5.67
C LYS A 188 10.54 14.63 -5.81
N LYS A 189 10.15 14.14 -6.99
CA LYS A 189 8.77 13.81 -7.36
C LYS A 189 8.40 12.34 -7.13
N THR A 190 9.37 11.48 -6.88
CA THR A 190 9.14 10.06 -6.63
C THR A 190 8.44 9.89 -5.30
N GLN A 191 7.21 9.39 -5.35
CA GLN A 191 6.47 9.00 -4.16
C GLN A 191 7.03 7.68 -3.61
N THR A 192 7.05 7.53 -2.30
CA THR A 192 7.38 6.25 -1.65
C THR A 192 6.35 5.96 -0.57
N LEU A 193 6.27 4.71 -0.12
CA LEU A 193 5.38 4.35 1.00
C LEU A 193 5.67 5.22 2.22
N PHE A 194 6.95 5.37 2.58
CA PHE A 194 7.34 6.16 3.74
C PHE A 194 6.97 7.66 3.61
N LYS A 195 7.20 8.28 2.44
CA LYS A 195 6.79 9.69 2.20
C LYS A 195 5.27 9.84 2.33
N THR A 196 4.52 8.90 1.73
CA THR A 196 3.05 8.87 1.79
C THR A 196 2.53 8.80 3.22
N LEU A 197 3.07 7.88 4.03
CA LEU A 197 2.69 7.72 5.43
C LEU A 197 3.11 8.91 6.28
N GLN A 198 4.27 9.51 6.00
CA GLN A 198 4.72 10.72 6.68
C GLN A 198 3.80 11.91 6.41
N ASP A 199 3.35 12.08 5.16
CA ASP A 199 2.41 13.14 4.78
C ASP A 199 1.05 12.95 5.46
N LEU A 200 0.53 11.73 5.43
CA LEU A 200 -0.72 11.37 6.10
C LEU A 200 -0.63 11.59 7.62
N ALA A 201 0.43 11.09 8.27
CA ALA A 201 0.64 11.24 9.70
C ALA A 201 0.68 12.72 10.14
N ARG A 202 1.36 13.57 9.36
CA ARG A 202 1.41 15.01 9.60
C ARG A 202 0.03 15.64 9.50
N ARG A 203 -0.73 15.29 8.47
CA ARG A 203 -2.10 15.79 8.27
C ARG A 203 -3.01 15.42 9.46
N LEU A 204 -3.03 14.15 9.84
CA LEU A 204 -3.82 13.66 10.98
C LEU A 204 -3.41 14.36 12.29
N THR A 205 -2.11 14.52 12.51
CA THR A 205 -1.56 15.23 13.69
C THR A 205 -2.01 16.69 13.77
N MET A 206 -2.24 17.35 12.63
CA MET A 206 -2.70 18.74 12.59
C MET A 206 -4.22 18.87 12.70
N GLU A 207 -4.97 17.92 12.15
CA GLU A 207 -6.44 17.97 12.09
C GLU A 207 -7.11 17.46 13.37
N ILE A 208 -6.62 16.34 13.94
CA ILE A 208 -7.26 15.68 15.08
C ILE A 208 -7.36 16.56 16.34
N PRO A 209 -6.32 17.33 16.74
CA PRO A 209 -6.42 18.20 17.91
C PRO A 209 -7.49 19.30 17.80
N ARG A 210 -8.03 19.56 16.60
CA ARG A 210 -9.13 20.52 16.38
C ARG A 210 -10.49 19.96 16.81
N ILE A 211 -10.59 18.65 17.01
CA ILE A 211 -11.82 17.98 17.47
C ILE A 211 -11.98 18.21 18.98
N ARG A 212 -13.18 18.61 19.40
CA ARG A 212 -13.49 18.78 20.82
C ARG A 212 -13.37 17.44 21.55
N ASN A 213 -12.66 17.42 22.67
CA ASN A 213 -12.41 16.20 23.45
C ASN A 213 -11.75 15.08 22.62
N TYR A 214 -10.91 15.42 21.62
CA TYR A 214 -10.31 14.44 20.69
C TYR A 214 -9.70 13.21 21.39
N LYS A 215 -9.04 13.37 22.54
CA LYS A 215 -8.47 12.25 23.31
C LYS A 215 -9.52 11.21 23.69
N LYS A 216 -10.69 11.66 24.16
CA LYS A 216 -11.80 10.78 24.52
C LYS A 216 -12.43 10.15 23.27
N VAL A 217 -12.50 10.90 22.18
CA VAL A 217 -13.00 10.39 20.89
C VAL A 217 -12.10 9.28 20.37
N ILE A 218 -10.77 9.46 20.40
CA ILE A 218 -9.79 8.44 20.03
C ILE A 218 -10.00 7.18 20.87
N GLU A 219 -10.08 7.33 22.19
CA GLU A 219 -10.22 6.19 23.09
C GLU A 219 -11.52 5.42 22.85
N ASN A 220 -12.64 6.13 22.77
CA ASN A 220 -13.93 5.53 22.47
C ASN A 220 -13.94 4.81 21.12
N THR A 221 -13.38 5.44 20.08
CA THR A 221 -13.33 4.86 18.73
C THR A 221 -12.49 3.59 18.74
N ARG A 222 -11.36 3.55 19.46
CA ARG A 222 -10.53 2.35 19.56
C ARG A 222 -11.27 1.20 20.24
N LEU A 223 -11.96 1.47 21.35
CA LEU A 223 -12.79 0.46 22.03
C LEU A 223 -13.91 -0.07 21.13
N GLN A 224 -14.53 0.81 20.34
CA GLN A 224 -15.60 0.44 19.43
C GLN A 224 -15.09 -0.43 18.28
N LEU A 225 -13.93 -0.08 17.68
CA LEU A 225 -13.28 -0.88 16.64
C LEU A 225 -12.78 -2.25 17.13
N MET A 226 -12.46 -2.36 18.43
CA MET A 226 -12.09 -3.63 19.07
C MET A 226 -13.30 -4.46 19.50
N SER A 227 -14.50 -3.87 19.55
CA SER A 227 -15.70 -4.61 19.90
C SER A 227 -16.19 -5.38 18.67
N GLU A 228 -16.45 -6.68 18.81
CA GLU A 228 -17.06 -7.53 17.77
C GLU A 228 -18.56 -7.20 17.55
N ASP A 229 -19.00 -5.98 17.88
CA ASP A 229 -20.39 -5.57 17.80
C ASP A 229 -20.76 -5.24 16.34
N PRO A 230 -21.66 -6.01 15.71
CA PRO A 230 -22.07 -5.77 14.32
C PRO A 230 -22.74 -4.41 14.11
N SER A 231 -23.22 -3.78 15.18
CA SER A 231 -23.87 -2.47 15.11
C SER A 231 -22.93 -1.30 14.85
N TYR A 232 -21.60 -1.51 14.88
CA TYR A 232 -20.63 -0.46 14.56
C TYR A 232 -20.87 0.12 13.16
N ASP A 233 -20.99 -0.76 12.16
CA ASP A 233 -21.15 -0.39 10.75
C ASP A 233 -22.48 0.34 10.47
N GLU A 234 -23.46 0.27 11.38
CA GLU A 234 -24.75 0.96 11.25
C GLU A 234 -24.74 2.38 11.85
N SER A 235 -23.69 2.76 12.57
CA SER A 235 -23.63 4.05 13.26
C SER A 235 -23.33 5.20 12.30
N CYS A 236 -24.16 6.25 12.27
CA CYS A 236 -23.92 7.42 11.40
C CYS A 236 -22.81 8.37 11.92
N ASP A 237 -22.25 8.08 13.11
CA ASP A 237 -21.34 8.97 13.86
C ASP A 237 -19.86 8.57 13.73
N HIS A 238 -19.49 7.88 12.64
CA HIS A 238 -18.11 7.51 12.34
C HIS A 238 -17.20 8.73 12.23
N ASN A 239 -16.08 8.70 12.96
CA ASN A 239 -15.06 9.72 12.87
C ASN A 239 -13.91 9.20 12.00
N GLN A 240 -14.06 9.34 10.68
CA GLN A 240 -13.11 8.83 9.69
C GLN A 240 -11.67 9.32 9.92
N LEU A 241 -11.49 10.54 10.47
CA LEU A 241 -10.16 11.06 10.83
C LEU A 241 -9.53 10.25 11.95
N VAL A 242 -10.31 9.91 12.98
CA VAL A 242 -9.84 9.13 14.14
C VAL A 242 -9.68 7.66 13.77
N GLU A 243 -10.58 7.10 12.98
CA GLU A 243 -10.44 5.75 12.41
C GLU A 243 -9.15 5.64 11.60
N SER A 244 -8.87 6.61 10.72
CA SER A 244 -7.65 6.65 9.92
C SER A 244 -6.38 6.78 10.77
N LEU A 245 -6.44 7.51 11.89
CA LEU A 245 -5.33 7.55 12.85
C LEU A 245 -5.07 6.18 13.45
N ILE A 246 -6.11 5.47 13.89
CA ILE A 246 -5.98 4.14 14.49
C ILE A 246 -5.44 3.15 13.46
N VAL A 247 -5.99 3.15 12.23
CA VAL A 247 -5.49 2.31 11.13
C VAL A 247 -4.02 2.59 10.84
N LEU A 248 -3.64 3.86 10.74
CA LEU A 248 -2.25 4.26 10.50
C LEU A 248 -1.31 3.83 11.64
N GLU A 249 -1.75 3.96 12.89
CA GLU A 249 -1.01 3.51 14.06
C GLU A 249 -0.71 2.00 13.99
N GLU A 250 -1.75 1.17 13.81
CA GLU A 250 -1.60 -0.29 13.76
C GLU A 250 -0.79 -0.72 12.53
N PHE A 251 -1.01 -0.09 11.37
CA PHE A 251 -0.25 -0.37 10.16
C PHE A 251 1.25 -0.04 10.31
N CYS A 252 1.59 1.05 11.00
CA CYS A 252 3.00 1.38 11.27
C CYS A 252 3.67 0.35 12.18
N LYS A 253 2.96 -0.23 13.16
CA LYS A 253 3.47 -1.33 14.00
C LYS A 253 3.72 -2.58 13.15
N GLU A 254 2.77 -2.93 12.29
CA GLU A 254 2.90 -4.07 11.38
C GLU A 254 4.09 -3.93 10.42
N LEU A 255 4.22 -2.78 9.73
CA LEU A 255 5.34 -2.52 8.83
C LEU A 255 6.69 -2.56 9.55
N ALA A 256 6.77 -2.00 10.76
CA ALA A 256 7.98 -2.03 11.57
C ALA A 256 8.38 -3.48 11.93
N ALA A 257 7.41 -4.33 12.28
CA ALA A 257 7.63 -5.73 12.57
C ALA A 257 8.08 -6.52 11.33
N ILE A 258 7.44 -6.31 10.17
CA ILE A 258 7.83 -6.91 8.89
C ILE A 258 9.27 -6.53 8.54
N ALA A 259 9.61 -5.23 8.61
CA ALA A 259 10.94 -4.74 8.32
C ALA A 259 12.01 -5.37 9.25
N PHE A 260 11.68 -5.50 10.53
CA PHE A 260 12.55 -6.13 11.52
C PHE A 260 12.81 -7.61 11.23
N VAL A 261 11.76 -8.39 10.99
CA VAL A 261 11.85 -9.83 10.67
C VAL A 261 12.68 -10.06 9.41
N LYS A 262 12.43 -9.27 8.35
CA LYS A 262 13.19 -9.38 7.08
C LYS A 262 14.67 -9.04 7.27
N TYR A 263 14.97 -8.03 8.08
CA TYR A 263 16.35 -7.69 8.43
C TYR A 263 17.04 -8.83 9.19
N GLN A 264 16.38 -9.40 10.20
CA GLN A 264 16.92 -10.55 10.94
C GLN A 264 17.20 -11.75 10.01
N HIS A 265 16.24 -12.09 9.14
CA HIS A 265 16.41 -13.17 8.19
C HIS A 265 17.61 -12.95 7.25
N SER A 266 17.76 -11.75 6.71
CA SER A 266 18.91 -11.39 5.87
C SER A 266 20.24 -11.56 6.63
N MET A 267 20.31 -11.12 7.89
CA MET A 267 21.51 -11.29 8.72
C MET A 267 21.86 -12.75 9.02
N HIS A 268 20.85 -13.62 9.19
CA HIS A 268 21.07 -15.05 9.39
C HIS A 268 21.57 -15.77 8.12
N MET A 269 21.12 -15.35 6.94
CA MET A 269 21.55 -15.94 5.66
C MET A 269 22.97 -15.54 5.22
N HIS A 270 23.51 -14.44 5.76
CA HIS A 270 24.86 -13.94 5.44
C HIS A 270 25.93 -14.35 6.49
N ARG A 271 25.60 -15.26 7.41
CA ARG A 271 26.53 -15.88 8.36
C ARG A 271 26.88 -17.30 7.93
#